data_AF-A0AAD1DC52-F1
#
_entry.id   AF-A0AAD1DC52-F1
#
_cell.length_a   1.000
_cell.length_b   1.000
_cell.length_c   1.000
_cell.angle_alpha   90.00
_cell.angle_beta   90.00
_cell.angle_gamma   90.00
#
_symmetry.space_group_name_H-M   'P 1'
#
loop_
_entity.id
_entity.type
_entity.pdbx_description
1 polymer ?
#
loop_
_entity_poly.entity_id
_entity_poly.type
_entity_poly.pdbx_seq_one_letter_code
_entity_poly.pdbx_strand_id
1 'polypeptide(L)'
;MGLEKKAKKQIKKVVLPESEDERILKAAHRLNAMGAVGLILLGDKEAINSKNLNLNLENVEIIDPSTSHYREEFANSLYELRKSKGLSEQEAEQLVLDKTYFATMLVHSGYAHAMVSGVNHS
;
A
#
# COMPACT_ATOMS: atom_id res chain seq x y z
N MET A 1 22.47 -15.87 -9.75
CA MET A 1 20.99 -15.95 -9.84
C MET A 1 20.41 -14.55 -9.68
N GLY A 2 19.68 -14.04 -10.68
CA GLY A 2 19.14 -12.67 -10.66
C GLY A 2 18.10 -12.44 -9.56
N LEU A 3 17.92 -11.17 -9.15
CA LEU A 3 17.01 -10.77 -8.07
C LEU A 3 15.56 -11.22 -8.31
N GLU A 4 15.06 -11.11 -9.55
CA GLU A 4 13.72 -11.58 -9.93
C GLU A 4 13.53 -13.07 -9.65
N LYS A 5 14.47 -13.92 -10.06
CA LYS A 5 14.38 -15.37 -9.81
C LYS A 5 14.36 -15.67 -8.31
N LYS A 6 15.03 -14.87 -7.49
CA LYS A 6 15.02 -15.03 -6.02
C LYS A 6 13.66 -14.62 -5.44
N ALA A 7 13.11 -13.50 -5.89
CA ALA A 7 11.77 -13.03 -5.49
C ALA A 7 10.69 -14.08 -5.82
N LYS A 8 10.76 -14.70 -7.01
CA LYS A 8 9.86 -15.80 -7.41
C LYS A 8 9.89 -17.03 -6.51
N LYS A 9 10.99 -17.30 -5.79
CA LYS A 9 11.08 -18.44 -4.85
C LYS A 9 10.37 -18.16 -3.53
N GLN A 10 10.17 -16.90 -3.17
CA GLN A 10 9.53 -16.50 -1.93
C GLN A 10 8.78 -15.19 -2.18
N ILE A 11 7.54 -15.32 -2.64
CA ILE A 11 6.71 -14.17 -2.97
C ILE A 11 6.49 -13.32 -1.71
N LYS A 12 6.92 -12.06 -1.78
CA LYS A 12 6.70 -11.05 -0.75
C LYS A 12 5.62 -10.08 -1.21
N LYS A 13 4.80 -9.64 -0.27
CA LYS A 13 3.77 -8.60 -0.49
C LYS A 13 4.40 -7.21 -0.38
N VAL A 14 4.21 -6.37 -1.38
CA VAL A 14 4.69 -4.98 -1.43
C VAL A 14 3.50 -4.04 -1.58
N VAL A 15 3.42 -3.02 -0.74
CA VAL A 15 2.41 -1.96 -0.84
C VAL A 15 2.95 -0.75 -1.61
N LEU A 16 2.13 -0.22 -2.53
CA LEU A 16 2.39 1.00 -3.30
C LEU A 16 1.30 2.03 -2.94
N PRO A 17 1.61 3.07 -2.14
CA PRO A 17 0.60 4.01 -1.65
C PRO A 17 0.15 5.04 -2.70
N GLU A 18 0.93 5.24 -3.78
CA GLU A 18 0.74 6.33 -4.75
C GLU A 18 -0.01 5.87 -6.02
N SER A 19 -1.07 5.09 -5.87
CA SER A 19 -1.82 4.44 -6.97
C SER A 19 -2.55 5.42 -7.91
N GLU A 20 -2.55 6.72 -7.60
CA GLU A 20 -3.05 7.75 -8.52
C GLU A 20 -2.08 8.05 -9.66
N ASP A 21 -0.79 7.74 -9.47
CA ASP A 21 0.24 8.01 -10.47
C ASP A 21 0.29 6.88 -11.51
N GLU A 22 0.20 7.24 -12.80
CA GLU A 22 0.24 6.26 -13.88
C GLU A 22 1.54 5.45 -13.92
N ARG A 23 2.67 6.01 -13.49
CA ARG A 23 3.96 5.31 -13.44
C ARG A 23 3.88 4.15 -12.44
N ILE A 24 3.23 4.38 -11.31
CA ILE A 24 2.99 3.36 -10.28
C ILE A 24 2.07 2.26 -10.84
N LEU A 25 0.97 2.64 -11.51
CA LEU A 25 0.04 1.66 -12.09
C LEU A 25 0.70 0.83 -13.20
N LYS A 26 1.50 1.46 -14.08
CA LYS A 26 2.27 0.76 -15.11
C LYS A 26 3.32 -0.18 -14.50
N ALA A 27 3.94 0.21 -13.39
CA ALA A 27 4.88 -0.66 -12.66
C ALA A 27 4.15 -1.85 -12.02
N ALA A 28 3.01 -1.63 -11.37
CA ALA A 28 2.17 -2.68 -10.80
C ALA A 28 1.73 -3.69 -11.86
N HIS A 29 1.30 -3.23 -13.04
CA HIS A 29 0.96 -4.11 -14.17
C HIS A 29 2.12 -5.03 -14.57
N ARG A 30 3.33 -4.47 -14.73
CA ARG A 30 4.52 -5.26 -15.11
C ARG A 30 4.89 -6.26 -14.01
N LEU A 31 4.89 -5.84 -12.75
CA LEU A 31 5.22 -6.69 -11.61
C LEU A 31 4.19 -7.82 -11.42
N ASN A 32 2.91 -7.52 -11.65
CA ASN A 32 1.83 -8.50 -11.68
C ASN A 32 2.07 -9.56 -12.77
N ALA A 33 2.36 -9.14 -14.01
CA ALA A 33 2.68 -10.05 -15.10
C ALA A 33 3.95 -10.90 -14.85
N MET A 34 4.92 -10.36 -14.11
CA MET A 34 6.12 -11.09 -13.71
C MET A 34 5.82 -12.19 -12.67
N GLY A 35 4.77 -12.06 -11.84
CA GLY A 35 4.44 -13.00 -10.78
C GLY A 35 5.54 -13.15 -9.72
N ALA A 36 6.33 -12.10 -9.49
CA ALA A 36 7.49 -12.12 -8.59
C ALA A 36 7.19 -11.53 -7.20
N VAL A 37 6.09 -10.78 -7.06
CA VAL A 37 5.67 -10.09 -5.84
C VAL A 37 4.15 -10.10 -5.75
N GLY A 38 3.61 -10.16 -4.53
CA GLY A 38 2.22 -9.81 -4.28
C GLY A 38 2.11 -8.30 -4.15
N LEU A 39 1.07 -7.69 -4.70
CA LEU A 39 0.93 -6.23 -4.72
C LEU A 39 -0.32 -5.78 -3.99
N ILE A 40 -0.17 -4.71 -3.21
CA ILE A 40 -1.25 -3.94 -2.62
C ILE A 40 -1.16 -2.51 -3.15
N LEU A 41 -2.21 -2.03 -3.80
CA LEU A 41 -2.38 -0.63 -4.19
C LEU A 41 -3.28 0.07 -3.18
N LEU A 42 -2.90 1.26 -2.74
CA LEU A 42 -3.78 2.09 -1.92
C LEU A 42 -4.50 3.15 -2.76
N GLY A 43 -5.81 3.21 -2.64
CA GLY A 43 -6.64 4.20 -3.32
C GLY A 43 -8.04 3.69 -3.64
N ASP A 44 -8.82 4.58 -4.23
CA ASP A 44 -10.16 4.26 -4.67
C ASP A 44 -10.13 3.35 -5.91
N LYS A 45 -10.89 2.25 -5.84
CA LYS A 45 -10.90 1.22 -6.88
C LYS A 45 -11.51 1.75 -8.18
N GLU A 46 -12.55 2.57 -8.10
CA GLU A 46 -13.21 3.13 -9.28
C GLU A 46 -12.29 4.13 -10.00
N ALA A 47 -11.63 5.02 -9.25
CA ALA A 47 -10.67 5.98 -9.75
C ALA A 47 -9.50 5.30 -10.47
N ILE A 48 -8.91 4.25 -9.87
CA ILE A 48 -7.82 3.47 -10.50
C ILE A 48 -8.30 2.84 -11.82
N ASN A 49 -9.48 2.24 -11.83
CA ASN A 49 -10.03 1.60 -13.03
C ASN A 49 -10.41 2.61 -14.12
N SER A 50 -10.84 3.83 -13.74
CA SER A 50 -11.30 4.87 -14.67
C SER A 50 -10.20 5.44 -15.58
N LYS A 51 -8.91 5.26 -15.22
CA LYS A 51 -7.77 5.83 -15.95
C LYS A 51 -7.57 5.23 -17.36
N ASN A 52 -8.34 4.20 -17.75
CA ASN A 52 -8.37 3.63 -19.11
C ASN A 52 -6.98 3.22 -19.65
N LEU A 53 -6.06 2.81 -18.78
CA LEU A 53 -4.68 2.49 -19.15
C LEU A 53 -4.51 1.09 -19.76
N ASN A 54 -5.59 0.31 -19.90
CA ASN A 54 -5.59 -1.09 -20.36
C ASN A 54 -4.55 -1.97 -19.61
N LEU A 55 -4.50 -1.82 -18.28
CA LEU A 55 -3.56 -2.52 -17.41
C LEU A 55 -4.22 -3.75 -16.79
N ASN A 56 -3.53 -4.90 -16.85
CA ASN A 56 -3.93 -6.08 -16.08
C ASN A 56 -3.49 -5.93 -14.62
N LEU A 57 -4.47 -5.82 -13.72
CA LEU A 57 -4.33 -5.75 -12.26
C LEU A 57 -5.13 -6.84 -11.52
N GLU A 58 -5.51 -7.95 -12.18
CA GLU A 58 -6.44 -8.94 -11.61
C GLU A 58 -5.98 -9.58 -10.29
N ASN A 59 -4.66 -9.78 -10.10
CA ASN A 59 -4.09 -10.34 -8.86
C ASN A 59 -3.54 -9.27 -7.90
N VAL A 60 -3.87 -8.01 -8.14
CA VAL A 60 -3.44 -6.88 -7.32
C VAL A 60 -4.54 -6.56 -6.32
N GLU A 61 -4.21 -6.60 -5.03
CA GLU A 61 -5.12 -6.19 -3.97
C GLU A 61 -5.23 -4.65 -3.99
N ILE A 62 -6.45 -4.12 -3.97
CA ILE A 62 -6.71 -2.67 -3.90
C ILE A 62 -7.42 -2.40 -2.57
N ILE A 63 -6.82 -1.54 -1.75
CA ILE A 63 -7.37 -1.15 -0.45
C ILE A 63 -7.56 0.36 -0.44
N ASP A 64 -8.77 0.80 -0.10
CA ASP A 64 -9.03 2.20 0.22
C ASP A 64 -8.93 2.39 1.75
N PRO A 65 -7.97 3.19 2.26
CA PRO A 65 -7.85 3.47 3.68
C PRO A 65 -9.13 4.02 4.33
N SER A 66 -9.97 4.73 3.57
CA SER A 66 -11.18 5.36 4.10
C SER A 66 -12.29 4.37 4.44
N THR A 67 -12.31 3.22 3.76
CA THR A 67 -13.33 2.17 3.90
C THR A 67 -12.77 0.84 4.42
N SER A 68 -11.45 0.78 4.65
CA SER A 68 -10.79 -0.46 5.07
C SER A 68 -11.16 -0.88 6.50
N HIS A 69 -11.36 -2.18 6.68
CA HIS A 69 -11.54 -2.81 8.00
C HIS A 69 -10.31 -2.69 8.92
N TYR A 70 -9.12 -2.38 8.40
CA TYR A 70 -7.90 -2.24 9.19
C TYR A 70 -7.80 -0.87 9.88
N ARG A 71 -8.68 0.08 9.54
CA ARG A 71 -8.58 1.48 9.98
C ARG A 71 -8.52 1.61 11.51
N GLU A 72 -9.41 0.93 12.22
CA GLU A 72 -9.46 0.99 13.68
C GLU A 72 -8.23 0.33 14.32
N GLU A 73 -7.83 -0.85 13.83
CA GLU A 73 -6.62 -1.54 14.29
C GLU A 73 -5.37 -0.65 14.12
N PHE A 74 -5.25 0.00 12.95
CA PHE A 74 -4.12 0.85 12.62
C PHE A 74 -4.12 2.14 13.42
N ALA A 75 -5.28 2.77 13.64
CA ALA A 75 -5.39 3.99 14.44
C ALA A 75 -4.96 3.73 15.88
N ASN A 76 -5.48 2.65 16.49
CA ASN A 76 -5.14 2.24 17.84
C ASN A 76 -3.64 1.91 17.95
N SER A 77 -3.10 1.14 17.00
CA SER A 77 -1.67 0.80 16.99
C SER A 77 -0.79 2.04 16.83
N LEU A 78 -1.15 2.97 15.93
CA LEU A 78 -0.40 4.20 15.70
C LEU A 78 -0.44 5.12 16.94
N TYR A 79 -1.59 5.24 17.59
CA TYR A 79 -1.73 5.96 18.86
C TYR A 79 -0.81 5.36 19.93
N GLU A 80 -0.87 4.06 20.17
CA GLU A 80 -0.04 3.38 21.17
C GLU A 80 1.47 3.58 20.92
N LEU A 81 1.90 3.53 19.66
CA LEU A 81 3.30 3.77 19.27
C LEU A 81 3.76 5.22 19.46
N ARG A 82 2.84 6.19 19.42
CA ARG A 82 3.18 7.63 19.28
C ARG A 82 2.64 8.50 20.42
N LYS A 83 1.82 7.99 21.34
CA LYS A 83 1.24 8.74 22.47
C LYS A 83 2.29 9.39 23.36
N SER A 84 3.45 8.74 23.55
CA SER A 84 4.57 9.31 24.30
C SER A 84 5.21 10.55 23.64
N LYS A 85 4.94 10.79 22.36
CA LYS A 85 5.34 12.00 21.64
C LYS A 85 4.17 12.95 21.39
N GLY A 86 3.07 12.81 22.14
CA GLY A 86 1.94 13.74 22.14
C GLY A 86 0.87 13.49 21.08
N LEU A 87 0.90 12.34 20.37
CA LEU A 87 -0.17 12.02 19.41
C LEU A 87 -1.47 11.66 20.15
N SER A 88 -2.56 12.33 19.81
CA SER A 88 -3.91 12.00 20.30
C SER A 88 -4.57 10.87 19.51
N GLU A 89 -5.60 10.25 20.08
CA GLU A 89 -6.39 9.22 19.39
C GLU A 89 -7.05 9.77 18.12
N GLN A 90 -7.65 10.98 18.19
CA GLN A 90 -8.27 11.59 17.02
C GLN A 90 -7.26 11.87 15.90
N GLU A 91 -6.06 12.36 16.24
CA GLU A 91 -5.00 12.54 15.23
C GLU A 91 -4.56 11.21 14.63
N ALA A 92 -4.46 10.14 15.42
CA ALA A 92 -4.11 8.82 14.91
C ALA A 92 -5.17 8.30 13.92
N GLU A 93 -6.46 8.46 14.23
CA GLU A 93 -7.57 8.13 13.34
C GLU A 93 -7.51 8.90 12.00
N GLN A 94 -7.14 10.19 12.03
CA GLN A 94 -6.97 10.97 10.82
C GLN A 94 -5.72 10.58 10.03
N LEU A 95 -4.60 10.35 10.71
CA LEU A 95 -3.34 9.98 10.06
C LEU A 95 -3.44 8.66 9.31
N VAL A 96 -4.16 7.67 9.84
CA VAL A 96 -4.30 6.39 9.13
C VAL A 96 -5.12 6.48 7.85
N LEU A 97 -5.84 7.59 7.60
CA LEU A 97 -6.48 7.82 6.30
C LEU A 97 -5.45 8.22 5.23
N ASP A 98 -4.29 8.74 5.61
CA ASP A 98 -3.20 9.02 4.69
C ASP A 98 -2.60 7.70 4.17
N LYS A 99 -2.47 7.58 2.84
CA LYS A 99 -2.01 6.34 2.19
C LYS A 99 -0.60 5.95 2.64
N THR A 100 0.27 6.90 2.97
CA THR A 100 1.65 6.63 3.42
C THR A 100 1.67 6.06 4.82
N TYR A 101 0.89 6.64 5.73
CA TYR A 101 0.72 6.10 7.08
C TYR A 101 0.05 4.73 7.05
N PHE A 102 -1.02 4.56 6.26
CA PHE A 102 -1.70 3.28 6.11
C PHE A 102 -0.77 2.19 5.55
N ALA A 103 0.02 2.51 4.52
CA ALA A 103 1.04 1.61 3.98
C ALA A 103 2.13 1.26 5.01
N THR A 104 2.54 2.24 5.81
CA THR A 104 3.48 2.01 6.92
C THR A 104 2.89 1.05 7.95
N MET A 105 1.61 1.19 8.29
CA MET A 105 0.93 0.31 9.23
C MET A 105 0.72 -1.10 8.66
N LEU A 106 0.42 -1.24 7.36
CA LEU A 106 0.40 -2.55 6.70
C LEU A 106 1.74 -3.29 6.87
N VAL A 107 2.86 -2.58 6.72
CA VAL A 107 4.20 -3.18 6.92
C VAL A 107 4.45 -3.47 8.40
N HIS A 108 4.13 -2.53 9.29
CA HIS A 108 4.34 -2.68 10.73
C HIS A 108 3.56 -3.86 11.32
N SER A 109 2.28 -4.01 10.96
CA SER A 109 1.41 -5.11 11.40
C SER A 109 1.68 -6.44 10.66
N GLY A 110 2.62 -6.47 9.71
CA GLY A 110 3.01 -7.69 8.98
C GLY A 110 2.06 -8.12 7.86
N TYR A 111 1.06 -7.31 7.52
CA TYR A 111 0.15 -7.54 6.39
C TYR A 111 0.83 -7.30 5.03
N ALA A 112 1.87 -6.48 5.00
CA ALA A 112 2.80 -6.29 3.90
C ALA A 112 4.25 -6.52 4.38
N HIS A 113 5.16 -6.84 3.45
CA HIS A 113 6.57 -7.07 3.77
C HIS A 113 7.45 -5.86 3.47
N ALA A 114 7.00 -4.96 2.58
CA ALA A 114 7.71 -3.75 2.22
C ALA A 114 6.73 -2.71 1.65
N MET A 115 7.13 -1.45 1.68
CA MET A 115 6.48 -0.33 1.00
C MET A 115 7.47 0.28 0.00
N VAL A 116 6.98 0.69 -1.16
CA VAL A 116 7.74 1.52 -2.11
C VAL A 116 6.90 2.76 -2.44
N SER A 117 7.42 3.95 -2.13
CA SER A 117 6.79 5.26 -2.33
C SER A 117 7.83 6.29 -2.82
N GLY A 118 7.42 7.56 -2.99
CA GLY A 118 8.31 8.69 -3.28
C GLY A 118 8.12 9.28 -4.68
N VAL A 119 7.00 8.96 -5.33
CA VAL A 119 6.67 9.47 -6.66
C VAL A 119 6.03 10.86 -6.60
N ASN A 120 5.31 11.16 -5.51
CA ASN A 120 4.58 12.42 -5.28
C ASN A 120 4.88 13.10 -3.93
N HIS A 121 5.85 12.60 -3.17
CA HIS A 121 6.25 13.20 -1.88
C HIS A 121 7.50 14.07 -2.02
N SER A 122 7.37 15.35 -1.67
CA SER A 122 8.43 16.35 -1.56
C SER A 122 8.20 17.23 -0.34
#